data_AF-A0A954WNY8-F1
#
_entry.id   AF-A0A954WNY8-F1
#
_cell.length_a   1.000
_cell.length_b   1.000
_cell.length_c   1.000
_cell.angle_alpha   90.00
_cell.angle_beta   90.00
_cell.angle_gamma   90.00
#
_symmetry.space_group_name_H-M   'P 1'
#
loop_
_entity.id
_entity.type
_entity.pdbx_description
1 polymer ?
#
loop_
_entity_poly.entity_id
_entity_poly.type
_entity_poly.pdbx_seq_one_letter_code
_entity_poly.pdbx_strand_id
1 'polypeptide(L)' 'MDKKAKKKLEVARQKLTKLQQQIAGHKQQPDDPEELQRLEQETEKLQAEIEKLKNS' A
#
# COMPACT_ATOMS: atom_id res chain seq x y z
N MET A 1 -7.83 -11.55 15.99
CA MET A 1 -6.68 -11.64 15.06
C MET A 1 -5.77 -12.82 15.39
N ASP A 2 -5.92 -13.89 14.61
CA ASP A 2 -4.98 -15.01 14.57
C ASP A 2 -3.54 -14.59 14.23
N LYS A 3 -2.56 -15.40 14.63
CA LYS A 3 -1.13 -15.22 14.31
C LYS A 3 -0.90 -15.07 12.79
N LYS A 4 -1.70 -15.78 11.98
CA LYS A 4 -1.71 -15.66 10.52
C LYS A 4 -2.24 -14.31 10.04
N ALA A 5 -3.33 -13.81 10.62
CA ALA A 5 -3.92 -12.52 10.28
C ALA A 5 -2.98 -11.35 10.65
N LYS A 6 -2.35 -11.40 11.84
CA LYS A 6 -1.32 -10.43 12.23
C LYS A 6 -0.16 -10.38 11.25
N LYS A 7 0.35 -11.54 10.80
CA LYS A 7 1.44 -11.60 9.83
C LYS A 7 1.03 -11.06 8.46
N LYS A 8 -0.18 -11.36 7.99
CA LYS A 8 -0.72 -10.78 6.75
C LYS A 8 -0.84 -9.25 6.86
N LEU A 9 -1.36 -8.75 7.97
CA LEU A 9 -1.47 -7.32 8.24
C LEU A 9 -0.11 -6.62 8.25
N GLU A 10 0.90 -7.23 8.86
CA GLU A 10 2.27 -6.70 8.90
C GLU A 10 2.90 -6.63 7.50
N VAL A 11 2.76 -7.70 6.71
CA VAL A 11 3.23 -7.75 5.32
C VAL A 11 2.52 -6.70 4.47
N ALA A 12 1.21 -6.56 4.61
CA ALA A 12 0.43 -5.55 3.89
C ALA A 12 0.86 -4.12 4.28
N ARG A 13 1.09 -3.85 5.57
CA ARG A 13 1.62 -2.56 6.03
C ARG A 13 3.00 -2.26 5.47
N GLN A 14 3.91 -3.24 5.45
CA GLN A 14 5.24 -3.06 4.87
C GLN A 14 5.17 -2.73 3.37
N LYS A 15 4.31 -3.42 2.62
CA LYS A 15 4.07 -3.13 1.21
C LYS A 15 3.50 -1.73 1.01
N LEU A 16 2.54 -1.32 1.85
CA LEU A 16 1.95 0.02 1.82
C LEU A 16 3.03 1.11 2.03
N THR A 17 3.91 0.93 3.01
CA THR A 17 5.00 1.89 3.27
C THR A 17 5.96 2.00 2.08
N LYS A 18 6.28 0.88 1.41
CA LYS A 18 7.11 0.91 0.19
C LYS A 18 6.43 1.66 -0.95
N LEU A 19 5.15 1.39 -1.21
CA LEU A 19 4.38 2.09 -2.24
C LEU A 19 4.30 3.59 -1.97
N GLN A 20 4.08 3.99 -0.71
CA GLN A 20 4.10 5.41 -0.33
C GLN A 20 5.45 6.09 -0.56
N GLN A 21 6.56 5.39 -0.30
CA GLN A 21 7.90 5.91 -0.60
C GLN A 21 8.13 6.06 -2.11
N GLN A 22 7.66 5.10 -2.92
CA GLN A 22 7.71 5.21 -4.38
C GLN A 22 6.88 6.40 -4.87
N ILE A 23 5.64 6.54 -4.41
CA ILE A 23 4.78 7.69 -4.71
C ILE A 23 5.47 9.01 -4.34
N ALA A 24 6.12 9.08 -3.18
CA ALA A 24 6.83 10.28 -2.76
C ALA A 24 8.01 10.60 -3.70
N GLY A 25 8.73 9.59 -4.20
CA GLY A 25 9.75 9.75 -5.23
C GLY A 25 9.18 10.25 -6.56
N HIS A 26 8.12 9.60 -7.07
CA HIS A 26 7.45 9.99 -8.31
C HIS A 26 6.78 11.37 -8.23
N LYS A 27 6.31 11.80 -7.05
CA LYS A 27 5.79 13.16 -6.86
C LYS A 27 6.88 14.23 -6.95
N GLN A 28 8.12 13.91 -6.58
CA GLN A 28 9.25 14.84 -6.68
C GLN A 28 9.79 14.94 -8.11
N GLN A 29 9.74 13.84 -8.86
CA GLN A 29 10.09 13.78 -10.28
C GLN A 29 8.99 13.06 -11.04
N PRO A 30 7.93 13.79 -11.47
CA PRO A 30 6.82 13.21 -12.19
C PRO A 30 7.20 12.99 -13.65
N ASP A 31 8.11 12.03 -13.89
CA ASP A 31 8.46 11.57 -15.22
C ASP A 31 7.31 10.75 -15.84
N ASP A 32 6.58 9.97 -15.02
CA ASP A 32 5.48 9.12 -15.46
C ASP A 32 4.22 9.30 -14.59
N PRO A 33 3.26 10.16 -15.01
CA PRO A 33 2.01 10.36 -14.28
C PRO A 33 1.12 9.11 -14.27
N GLU A 34 1.22 8.23 -15.28
CA GLU A 34 0.51 6.95 -15.30
C GLU A 34 1.00 6.00 -14.20
N GLU A 35 2.31 5.97 -13.94
CA GLU A 35 2.91 5.13 -12.90
C GLU A 35 2.49 5.63 -11.51
N LEU A 36 2.47 6.94 -11.30
CA LEU A 36 1.95 7.55 -10.07
C LEU A 36 0.48 7.12 -9.82
N GLN A 37 -0.36 7.20 -10.86
CA GLN A 37 -1.77 6.83 -10.75
C GLN A 37 -1.95 5.33 -10.45
N ARG A 38 -1.11 4.46 -11.03
CA ARG A 38 -1.11 3.02 -10.70
C ARG A 38 -0.69 2.76 -9.25
N LEU A 39 0.35 3.43 -8.78
CA LEU A 39 0.83 3.31 -7.40
C LEU A 39 -0.22 3.79 -6.40
N GLU A 40 -0.93 4.88 -6.69
CA GLU A 40 -2.05 5.37 -5.87
C GLU A 40 -3.19 4.36 -5.81
N GLN A 41 -3.61 3.79 -6.95
CA GLN A 41 -4.63 2.74 -6.98
C GLN A 41 -4.21 1.48 -6.21
N GLU A 42 -2.94 1.08 -6.30
CA GLU A 42 -2.43 -0.08 -5.57
C GLU A 42 -2.39 0.18 -4.06
N THR A 43 -2.04 1.41 -3.67
CA THR A 43 -2.06 1.88 -2.28
C THR A 43 -3.48 1.84 -1.70
N GLU A 44 -4.49 2.34 -2.42
CA GLU A 44 -5.89 2.29 -2.00
C GLU A 44 -6.40 0.85 -1.85
N LYS A 45 -6.08 -0.03 -2.81
CA LYS A 45 -6.42 -1.46 -2.72
C LYS A 45 -5.80 -2.10 -1.48
N LEU A 46 -4.53 -1.81 -1.20
CA LEU A 46 -3.84 -2.34 -0.03
C LEU A 46 -4.42 -1.79 1.27
N GLN A 47 -4.80 -0.52 1.33
CA GLN A 47 -5.46 0.06 2.49
C GLN A 47 -6.81 -0.60 2.76
N ALA A 48 -7.62 -0.81 1.73
CA ALA A 48 -8.89 -1.52 1.85
C ALA A 48 -8.68 -2.98 2.31
N GLU A 49 -7.63 -3.66 1.84
CA GLU A 49 -7.29 -5.01 2.28
C GLU A 49 -6.84 -5.02 3.76
N ILE A 50 -6.02 -4.06 4.18
CA ILE A 50 -5.60 -3.87 5.57
C ILE A 50 -6.81 -3.63 6.48
N GLU A 51 -7.77 -2.81 6.04
CA GLU A 51 -8.96 -2.48 6.81
C GLU A 51 -9.89 -3.69 6.97
N LYS A 52 -10.09 -4.46 5.89
CA LYS A 52 -10.78 -5.75 5.92
C LYS A 52 -10.11 -6.75 6.86
N LEU A 53 -8.78 -6.87 6.79
CA LEU A 53 -8.01 -7.73 7.69
C LEU A 53 -8.04 -7.25 9.15
N LYS A 54 -8.28 -5.94 9.38
CA LYS A 54 -8.38 -5.36 10.72
C LYS A 54 -9.72 -5.63 11.38
N ASN A 55 -10.79 -5.68 10.58
CA ASN A 55 -12.15 -5.99 11.01
C ASN A 55 -12.50 -7.50 10.96
N SER A 56 -11.55 -8.35 10.56
CA SER A 56 -11.72 -9.81 10.47
C SER A 56 -11.01 -10.56 11.61
#